data_AF-A0A3E2TSA1-F1
#
_entry.id   AF-A0A3E2TSA1-F1
#
_cell.length_a   1.000
_cell.length_b   1.000
_cell.length_c   1.000
_cell.angle_alpha   90.00
_cell.angle_beta   90.00
_cell.angle_gamma   90.00
#
_symmetry.space_group_name_H-M   'P 1'
#
loop_
_entity.id
_entity.type
_entity.pdbx_description
1 polymer ?
#
loop_
_entity_poly.entity_id
_entity_poly.type
_entity_poly.pdbx_seq_one_letter_code
_entity_poly.pdbx_strand_id
1 'polypeptide(L)'
;MEPGGLPVPLDSLQAAKISDVESLKLILPILASAINARVPDVPLENFIAKVKTFEEKNMFWNIINSELQALDRKFHPLFEMLMNGTAEVMMSEIEIDKLENSIKELISMDYLRIERTGYGELIDNWKQQIEVTPTDNYKKLFSNKECAFFRE
;
A
#
# COMPACT_ATOMS: atom_id res chain seq x y z
N MET A 1 -42.27 -6.48 -3.87
CA MET A 1 -41.27 -6.28 -4.94
C MET A 1 -40.10 -7.18 -4.59
N GLU A 2 -39.96 -8.30 -5.27
CA GLU A 2 -38.77 -9.13 -5.14
C GLU A 2 -37.63 -8.48 -5.94
N PRO A 3 -36.39 -8.43 -5.44
CA PRO A 3 -35.27 -8.00 -6.25
C PRO A 3 -35.13 -9.00 -7.41
N GLY A 4 -35.26 -8.51 -8.65
CA GLY A 4 -35.01 -9.32 -9.83
C GLY A 4 -33.58 -9.84 -9.76
N GLY A 5 -33.44 -11.17 -9.68
CA GLY A 5 -32.14 -11.82 -9.70
C GLY A 5 -31.32 -11.32 -10.89
N LEU A 6 -30.05 -11.02 -10.64
CA LEU A 6 -29.10 -10.75 -11.72
C LEU A 6 -29.22 -11.90 -12.75
N PRO A 7 -29.25 -11.60 -14.06
CA PRO A 7 -29.43 -12.64 -15.06
C PRO A 7 -28.36 -13.72 -14.91
N VAL A 8 -28.80 -14.99 -14.93
CA VAL A 8 -28.03 -16.25 -14.88
C VAL A 8 -26.63 -16.21 -15.54
N PRO A 9 -26.36 -15.52 -16.67
CA PRO A 9 -25.01 -15.36 -17.21
C PRO A 9 -23.97 -14.65 -16.32
N LEU A 10 -24.34 -13.98 -15.22
CA LEU A 10 -23.38 -13.32 -14.33
C LEU A 10 -22.75 -14.29 -13.30
N ASP A 11 -23.45 -15.35 -12.91
CA ASP A 11 -22.93 -16.36 -11.98
C ASP A 11 -21.78 -17.17 -12.61
N SER A 12 -21.84 -17.40 -13.93
CA SER A 12 -20.76 -18.02 -14.70
C SER A 12 -19.56 -17.09 -14.95
N LEU A 13 -19.68 -15.79 -14.64
CA LEU A 13 -18.63 -14.79 -14.73
C LEU A 13 -17.93 -14.51 -13.40
N GLN A 14 -18.16 -15.30 -12.34
CA GLN A 14 -17.49 -15.12 -11.04
C GLN A 14 -15.94 -15.13 -11.12
N ALA A 15 -15.37 -15.74 -12.16
CA ALA A 15 -13.92 -15.73 -12.42
C ALA A 15 -13.43 -14.52 -13.24
N ALA A 16 -14.35 -13.76 -13.85
CA ALA A 16 -14.00 -12.62 -14.70
C ALA A 16 -13.59 -11.43 -13.83
N LYS A 17 -12.40 -10.90 -14.07
CA LYS A 17 -11.86 -9.74 -13.33
C LYS A 17 -12.15 -8.46 -14.09
N ILE A 18 -12.77 -7.50 -13.44
CA ILE A 18 -13.07 -6.17 -14.00
C ILE A 18 -11.80 -5.40 -14.42
N SER A 19 -10.64 -5.82 -13.90
CA SER A 19 -9.31 -5.29 -14.21
C SER A 19 -8.64 -5.92 -15.45
N ASP A 20 -9.32 -6.83 -16.15
CA ASP A 20 -8.82 -7.58 -17.31
C ASP A 20 -9.66 -7.33 -18.56
N VAL A 21 -8.99 -7.15 -19.71
CA VAL A 21 -9.62 -6.75 -20.97
C VAL A 21 -10.54 -7.86 -21.48
N GLU A 22 -10.08 -9.10 -21.45
CA GLU A 22 -10.84 -10.25 -21.95
C GLU A 22 -12.07 -10.51 -21.09
N SER A 23 -11.93 -10.36 -19.76
CA SER A 23 -13.04 -10.38 -18.82
C SER A 23 -14.08 -9.28 -19.11
N LEU A 24 -13.66 -8.04 -19.39
CA LEU A 24 -14.58 -6.94 -19.73
C LEU A 24 -15.30 -7.16 -21.07
N LYS A 25 -14.62 -7.72 -22.07
CA LYS A 25 -15.24 -8.10 -23.35
C LYS A 25 -16.37 -9.11 -23.16
N LEU A 26 -16.28 -9.98 -22.16
CA LEU A 26 -17.31 -10.95 -21.81
C LEU A 26 -18.45 -10.31 -21.00
N ILE A 27 -18.13 -9.48 -20.00
CA ILE A 27 -19.12 -8.90 -19.06
C ILE A 27 -19.98 -7.81 -19.72
N LEU A 28 -19.37 -6.91 -20.51
CA LEU A 28 -20.06 -5.71 -21.01
C LEU A 28 -21.27 -6.02 -21.91
N PRO A 29 -21.22 -6.98 -22.84
CA PRO A 29 -22.39 -7.39 -23.62
C PRO A 29 -23.54 -7.94 -22.77
N ILE A 30 -23.21 -8.70 -21.73
CA ILE A 30 -24.20 -9.30 -20.82
C ILE A 30 -24.89 -8.20 -20.01
N LEU A 31 -24.11 -7.27 -19.44
CA LEU A 31 -24.67 -6.12 -18.72
C LEU A 31 -25.51 -5.23 -19.63
N ALA A 32 -25.00 -4.89 -20.82
CA ALA A 32 -25.72 -4.05 -21.78
C ALA A 32 -27.06 -4.65 -22.18
N SER A 33 -27.10 -5.97 -22.45
CA SER A 33 -28.34 -6.71 -22.73
C SER A 33 -29.32 -6.66 -21.56
N ALA A 34 -28.83 -6.86 -20.33
CA ALA A 34 -29.66 -6.87 -19.12
C ALA A 34 -30.37 -5.55 -18.85
N ILE A 35 -29.75 -4.41 -19.22
CA ILE A 35 -30.32 -3.07 -19.04
C ILE A 35 -30.86 -2.47 -20.35
N ASN A 36 -30.94 -3.25 -21.43
CA ASN A 36 -31.32 -2.81 -22.77
C ASN A 36 -30.53 -1.56 -23.25
N ALA A 37 -29.22 -1.56 -22.99
CA ALA A 37 -28.29 -0.54 -23.42
C ALA A 37 -27.39 -1.04 -24.55
N ARG A 38 -26.68 -0.12 -25.21
CA ARG A 38 -25.64 -0.45 -26.19
C ARG A 38 -24.34 -0.81 -25.49
N VAL A 39 -23.64 -1.82 -26.00
CA VAL A 39 -22.28 -2.14 -25.56
C VAL A 39 -21.36 -0.95 -25.89
N PRO A 40 -20.60 -0.42 -24.92
CA PRO A 40 -19.65 0.65 -25.18
C PRO A 40 -18.62 0.25 -26.25
N ASP A 41 -18.54 1.03 -27.31
CA ASP A 41 -17.50 0.89 -28.34
C ASP A 41 -16.31 1.77 -27.96
N VAL A 42 -15.58 1.34 -26.93
CA VAL A 42 -14.42 2.04 -26.38
C VAL A 42 -13.20 1.12 -26.38
N PRO A 43 -11.97 1.64 -26.58
CA PRO A 43 -10.76 0.84 -26.42
C PRO A 43 -10.61 0.45 -24.95
N LEU A 44 -10.98 -0.79 -24.61
CA LEU A 44 -11.00 -1.31 -23.23
C LEU A 44 -9.60 -1.35 -22.62
N GLU A 45 -8.58 -1.50 -23.46
CA GLU A 45 -7.17 -1.43 -23.09
C GLU A 45 -6.84 -0.04 -22.49
N ASN A 46 -7.31 1.03 -23.13
CA ASN A 46 -7.11 2.40 -22.64
C ASN A 46 -7.92 2.67 -21.37
N PHE A 47 -9.13 2.10 -21.27
CA PHE A 47 -9.95 2.20 -20.07
C PHE A 47 -9.27 1.52 -18.88
N ILE A 48 -8.85 0.26 -19.03
CA ILE A 48 -8.17 -0.49 -17.97
C ILE A 48 -6.85 0.17 -17.58
N ALA A 49 -6.07 0.68 -18.55
CA ALA A 49 -4.85 1.42 -18.24
C ALA A 49 -5.14 2.63 -17.34
N LYS A 50 -6.19 3.41 -17.67
CA LYS A 50 -6.62 4.55 -16.85
C LYS A 50 -7.13 4.13 -15.46
N VAL A 51 -7.88 3.02 -15.37
CA VAL A 51 -8.34 2.48 -14.08
C VAL A 51 -7.16 2.04 -13.24
N LYS A 52 -6.18 1.34 -13.80
CA LYS A 52 -4.96 0.94 -13.07
C LYS A 52 -4.17 2.14 -12.58
N THR A 53 -3.93 3.13 -13.44
CA THR A 53 -3.25 4.37 -13.02
C THR A 53 -4.06 5.13 -11.97
N PHE A 54 -5.38 5.11 -12.06
CA PHE A 54 -6.26 5.69 -11.04
C PHE A 54 -6.14 4.91 -9.73
N GLU A 55 -6.25 3.59 -9.75
CA GLU A 55 -6.09 2.73 -8.58
C GLU A 55 -4.71 2.90 -7.95
N GLU A 56 -3.62 2.91 -8.70
CA GLU A 56 -2.27 3.17 -8.21
C GLU A 56 -2.18 4.52 -7.49
N LYS A 57 -2.73 5.59 -8.09
CA LYS A 57 -2.75 6.92 -7.48
C LYS A 57 -3.61 6.99 -6.22
N ASN A 58 -4.75 6.31 -6.19
CA ASN A 58 -5.67 6.33 -5.05
C ASN A 58 -5.28 5.32 -3.96
N MET A 59 -4.56 4.25 -4.31
CA MET A 59 -4.03 3.27 -3.36
C MET A 59 -2.73 3.75 -2.73
N PHE A 60 -2.01 4.70 -3.35
CA PHE A 60 -0.78 5.25 -2.80
C PHE A 60 -0.95 5.65 -1.32
N TRP A 61 -1.93 6.49 -0.99
CA TRP A 61 -2.15 6.90 0.39
C TRP A 61 -2.68 5.79 1.28
N ASN A 62 -3.43 4.83 0.74
CA ASN A 62 -3.87 3.67 1.51
C ASN A 62 -2.66 2.82 1.94
N ILE A 63 -1.70 2.61 1.03
CA ILE A 63 -0.46 1.88 1.31
C ILE A 63 0.37 2.67 2.31
N ILE A 64 0.70 3.94 2.02
CA ILE A 64 1.51 4.78 2.89
C ILE A 64 0.92 4.88 4.30
N ASN A 65 -0.37 5.19 4.43
CA ASN A 65 -0.99 5.31 5.74
C ASN A 65 -1.04 3.97 6.49
N SER A 66 -1.24 2.86 5.78
CA SER A 66 -1.18 1.51 6.39
C SER A 66 0.22 1.21 6.93
N GLU A 67 1.27 1.49 6.16
CA GLU A 67 2.65 1.25 6.56
C GLU A 67 3.06 2.15 7.74
N LEU A 68 2.71 3.44 7.70
CA LEU A 68 2.97 4.37 8.81
C LEU A 68 2.23 3.95 10.08
N GLN A 69 0.97 3.51 9.98
CA GLN A 69 0.22 3.00 11.12
C GLN A 69 0.80 1.69 11.68
N ALA A 70 1.31 0.81 10.81
CA ALA A 70 1.97 -0.41 11.24
C ALA A 70 3.27 -0.12 12.00
N LEU A 71 4.06 0.83 11.50
CA LEU A 71 5.28 1.32 12.14
C LEU A 71 4.96 1.97 13.50
N ASP A 72 4.01 2.89 13.55
CA ASP A 72 3.57 3.55 14.79
C ASP A 72 3.07 2.54 15.83
N ARG A 73 2.19 1.60 15.44
CA ARG A 73 1.63 0.63 16.39
C ARG A 73 2.66 -0.35 16.96
N LYS A 74 3.62 -0.81 16.15
CA LYS A 74 4.59 -1.84 16.55
C LYS A 74 5.86 -1.25 17.16
N PHE A 75 6.24 -0.06 16.73
CA PHE A 75 7.50 0.60 17.08
C PHE A 75 7.29 2.09 17.37
N HIS A 76 6.26 2.45 18.13
CA HIS A 76 5.89 3.84 18.44
C HIS A 76 7.08 4.75 18.84
N PRO A 77 8.01 4.32 19.73
CA PRO A 77 9.16 5.17 20.09
C PRO A 77 10.06 5.47 18.89
N LEU A 78 10.30 4.48 18.03
CA LEU A 78 11.10 4.66 16.81
C LEU A 78 10.36 5.57 15.83
N PHE A 79 9.05 5.40 15.65
CA PHE A 79 8.24 6.26 14.80
C PHE A 79 8.36 7.73 15.21
N GLU A 80 8.19 8.05 16.50
CA GLU A 80 8.35 9.42 17.00
C GLU A 80 9.77 9.97 16.80
N MET A 81 10.81 9.14 16.93
CA MET A 81 12.18 9.57 16.60
C MET A 81 12.30 9.90 15.11
N LEU A 82 11.75 9.07 14.23
CA LEU A 82 11.78 9.25 12.77
C LEU A 82 11.01 10.49 12.29
N MET A 83 9.97 10.88 13.02
CA MET A 83 9.29 12.16 12.79
C MET A 83 10.20 13.37 13.02
N ASN A 84 11.25 13.21 13.84
CA ASN A 84 12.16 14.29 14.23
C ASN A 84 13.55 14.20 13.57
N GLY A 85 13.93 13.05 13.00
CA GLY A 85 15.21 12.88 12.31
C GLY A 85 15.65 11.43 12.22
N THR A 86 16.94 11.21 11.98
CA THR A 86 17.55 9.89 12.03
C THR A 86 17.44 9.30 13.43
N ALA A 87 17.13 8.00 13.51
CA ALA A 87 17.02 7.27 14.75
C ALA A 87 18.10 6.20 14.84
N GLU A 88 18.85 6.20 15.94
CA GLU A 88 19.81 5.15 16.27
C GLU A 88 19.25 4.31 17.41
N VAL A 89 19.11 3.00 17.21
CA VAL A 89 18.50 2.10 18.19
C VAL A 89 19.24 0.77 18.29
N MET A 90 19.25 0.21 19.51
CA MET A 90 19.82 -1.11 19.80
C MET A 90 18.72 -2.17 19.79
N MET A 91 18.80 -3.14 18.88
CA MET A 91 17.77 -4.16 18.69
C MET A 91 18.40 -5.54 18.56
N SER A 92 17.68 -6.58 19.01
CA SER A 92 18.05 -7.97 18.69
C SER A 92 17.79 -8.28 17.23
N GLU A 93 18.46 -9.29 16.67
CA GLU A 93 18.24 -9.71 15.27
C GLU A 93 16.76 -10.00 14.95
N ILE A 94 16.04 -10.64 15.87
CA ILE A 94 14.61 -10.93 15.71
C ILE A 94 13.78 -9.64 15.61
N GLU A 95 14.15 -8.60 16.35
CA GLU A 95 13.47 -7.30 16.30
C GLU A 95 13.82 -6.54 15.03
N ILE A 96 15.07 -6.62 14.57
CA ILE A 96 15.53 -6.04 13.30
C ILE A 96 14.76 -6.68 12.14
N ASP A 97 14.68 -8.01 12.09
CA ASP A 97 13.92 -8.72 11.04
C ASP A 97 12.43 -8.32 11.05
N LYS A 98 11.84 -8.16 12.24
CA LYS A 98 10.44 -7.71 12.37
C LYS A 98 10.25 -6.27 11.88
N LEU A 99 11.21 -5.39 12.17
CA LEU A 99 11.19 -4.00 11.72
C LEU A 99 11.32 -3.94 10.20
N GLU A 100 12.38 -4.54 9.63
CA GLU A 100 12.64 -4.57 8.19
C GLU A 100 11.42 -5.10 7.41
N ASN A 101 10.78 -6.17 7.91
CA ASN A 101 9.55 -6.68 7.31
C ASN A 101 8.35 -5.74 7.46
N SER A 102 8.25 -4.99 8.56
CA SER A 102 7.13 -4.07 8.82
C SER A 102 7.25 -2.75 8.08
N ILE A 103 8.44 -2.38 7.59
CA ILE A 103 8.67 -1.13 6.86
C ILE A 103 9.19 -1.36 5.43
N LYS A 104 9.08 -2.59 4.93
CA LYS A 104 9.66 -3.01 3.65
C LYS A 104 9.22 -2.11 2.50
N GLU A 105 7.94 -1.71 2.46
CA GLU A 105 7.43 -0.84 1.41
C GLU A 105 7.94 0.60 1.55
N LEU A 106 8.11 1.09 2.78
CA LEU A 106 8.74 2.40 3.01
C LEU A 106 10.21 2.41 2.56
N ILE A 107 10.92 1.28 2.69
CA ILE A 107 12.27 1.15 2.14
C ILE A 107 12.23 1.05 0.60
N SER A 108 11.35 0.22 0.04
CA SER A 108 11.26 -0.02 -1.41
C SER A 108 10.94 1.27 -2.19
N MET A 109 10.15 2.16 -1.58
CA MET A 109 9.73 3.44 -2.14
C MET A 109 10.67 4.61 -1.78
N ASP A 110 11.85 4.35 -1.19
CA ASP A 110 12.86 5.36 -0.78
C ASP A 110 12.31 6.40 0.21
N TYR A 111 11.51 5.96 1.18
CA TYR A 111 11.09 6.77 2.32
C TYR A 111 12.01 6.57 3.54
N LEU A 112 12.42 5.33 3.80
CA LEU A 112 13.30 4.99 4.93
C LEU A 112 14.52 4.23 4.43
N ARG A 113 15.64 4.40 5.12
CA ARG A 113 16.85 3.59 4.95
C ARG A 113 17.22 2.99 6.29
N ILE A 114 17.68 1.74 6.27
CA ILE A 114 18.22 1.05 7.45
C ILE A 114 19.68 0.71 7.18
N GLU A 115 20.54 1.05 8.12
CA GLU A 115 21.94 0.66 8.12
C GLU A 115 22.30 -0.03 9.45
N ARG A 116 23.03 -1.13 9.36
CA ARG A 116 23.54 -1.85 10.54
C ARG A 116 24.94 -1.34 10.84
N THR A 117 25.16 -0.70 11.98
CA THR A 117 26.40 0.08 12.20
C THR A 117 27.61 -0.75 12.66
N GLY A 118 27.51 -2.09 12.65
CA GLY A 118 28.59 -3.00 13.07
C GLY A 118 28.87 -3.00 14.58
N TYR A 119 28.42 -1.96 15.30
CA TYR A 119 28.41 -1.88 16.75
C TYR A 119 27.30 -2.77 17.32
N GLY A 120 27.62 -3.45 18.43
CA GLY A 120 26.69 -4.29 19.15
C GLY A 120 27.11 -4.41 20.61
N GLU A 121 26.14 -4.69 21.46
CA GLU A 121 26.32 -4.79 22.91
C GLU A 121 25.66 -6.07 23.41
N LEU A 122 26.25 -6.65 24.46
CA LEU A 122 25.70 -7.81 25.15
C LEU A 122 25.01 -7.32 26.43
N ILE A 123 23.73 -6.96 26.33
CA ILE A 123 22.87 -6.60 27.47
C ILE A 123 21.72 -7.60 27.52
N ASP A 124 21.80 -8.55 28.44
CA ASP A 124 20.97 -9.76 28.57
C ASP A 124 21.04 -10.73 27.36
N ASN A 125 21.05 -10.21 26.13
CA ASN A 125 21.29 -10.90 24.86
C ASN A 125 22.10 -9.99 23.92
N TRP A 126 22.64 -10.55 22.84
CA TRP A 126 23.29 -9.75 21.79
C TRP A 126 22.29 -8.82 21.11
N LYS A 127 22.61 -7.52 21.10
CA LYS A 127 21.88 -6.49 20.38
C LYS A 127 22.82 -5.78 19.42
N GLN A 128 22.34 -5.49 18.22
CA GLN A 128 23.05 -4.74 17.21
C GLN A 128 22.48 -3.32 17.15
N GLN A 129 23.36 -2.34 16.97
CA GLN A 129 22.97 -0.98 16.67
C GLN A 129 22.56 -0.90 15.20
N ILE A 130 21.39 -0.32 14.98
CA ILE A 130 20.91 0.05 13.65
C ILE A 130 20.66 1.56 13.62
N GLU A 131 20.88 2.14 12.45
CA GLU A 131 20.48 3.49 12.10
C GLU A 131 19.30 3.40 11.13
N VAL A 132 18.22 4.13 11.43
CA VAL A 132 17.07 4.29 10.56
C VAL A 132 16.99 5.76 10.15
N THR A 133 17.19 6.02 8.86
CA THR A 133 17.31 7.37 8.32
C THR A 133 16.11 7.72 7.42
N PRO A 134 15.33 8.76 7.78
CA PRO A 134 14.25 9.25 6.93
C PRO A 134 14.77 10.06 5.75
N THR A 135 14.30 9.74 4.55
CA THR A 135 14.63 10.51 3.34
C THR A 135 13.82 11.81 3.28
N ASP A 136 14.16 12.69 2.33
CA ASP A 136 13.36 13.89 2.07
C ASP A 136 11.93 13.57 1.62
N ASN A 137 11.71 12.41 0.99
CA ASN A 137 10.37 11.98 0.60
C ASN A 137 9.53 11.65 1.82
N TYR A 138 10.13 11.04 2.86
CA TYR A 138 9.41 10.71 4.09
C TYR A 138 8.98 11.95 4.84
N LYS A 139 9.88 12.93 4.95
CA LYS A 139 9.57 14.22 5.57
C LYS A 139 8.41 14.93 4.87
N LYS A 140 8.37 14.88 3.54
CA LYS A 140 7.30 15.50 2.74
C LYS A 140 5.92 14.85 2.95
N LEU A 141 5.85 13.58 3.36
CA LEU A 141 4.56 12.91 3.62
C LEU A 141 3.74 13.67 4.65
N PHE A 142 4.38 14.13 5.72
CA PHE A 142 3.69 14.77 6.85
C PHE A 142 3.23 16.20 6.57
N SER A 143 3.66 16.79 5.45
CA SER A 143 3.15 18.07 4.96
C SER A 143 1.98 17.92 3.99
N ASN A 144 1.54 16.69 3.70
CA ASN A 144 0.39 16.42 2.82
C ASN A 144 -0.85 16.06 3.64
N LYS A 145 -1.99 16.68 3.31
CA LYS A 145 -3.28 16.49 4.00
C LYS A 145 -3.85 15.08 3.88
N GLU A 146 -3.41 14.30 2.90
CA GLU A 146 -3.85 12.91 2.71
C GLU A 146 -3.08 11.94 3.63
N CYS A 147 -2.00 12.40 4.28
CA CYS A 147 -1.27 11.63 5.28
C CYS A 147 -2.06 11.57 6.59
N ALA A 148 -2.24 10.37 7.14
CA ALA A 148 -2.92 10.15 8.42
C ALA A 148 -2.19 10.81 9.61
N PHE A 149 -0.91 11.14 9.44
CA PHE A 149 -0.05 11.79 10.43
C PHE A 149 0.34 13.22 10.02
N PHE A 150 -0.49 13.88 9.21
CA PHE A 150 -0.29 15.27 8.78
C PHE A 150 -0.03 16.21 9.97
N ARG A 151 0.96 17.10 9.85
CA ARG A 151 1.28 18.16 10.80
C ARG A 151 1.31 19.50 10.05
N GLU A 152 0.58 20.51 10.56
CA GLU A 152 0.53 21.87 9.99
C GLU A 152 1.83 22.66 10.17
#